data_AF-A0A8C1H196-F1
#
_entry.id   AF-A0A8C1H196-F1
#
_cell.length_a   1.000
_cell.length_b   1.000
_cell.length_c   1.000
_cell.angle_alpha   90.00
_cell.angle_beta   90.00
_cell.angle_gamma   90.00
#
_symmetry.space_group_name_H-M   'P 1'
#
loop_
_entity.id
_entity.type
_entity.pdbx_description
1 polymer ?
#
loop_
_entity_poly.entity_id
_entity_poly.type
_entity_poly.pdbx_seq_one_letter_code
_entity_poly.pdbx_strand_id
1 'polypeptide(L)'
;MELKAGNKRMMFDPWLTGPAFARGWWLLHEPPSDAMDRLSQADLIYISHMHSDHLSYPTLQQLSMKRPDIPIYVGDTSRPVFWYLEKSGVNLTNINVVPFGVWQNVDEHLRFMILMDGVHPEMDTCLIVEYKGHMILNTVDCTRPNNGRLPHGVDVMLSDFAGGASGFPMTFHGGKYTESWKAGFIKNERKKLLNYKTQLVKSLQPKIYCPFAGYFTEAHPSDRYIKETNIKNSAADLNESIRKSCPNILTWTPSPGSVLDLALALNDPSNSAITEPPNDTKIYKDSWDFDLYLDELNASISAEIFKYKSWIQYYYKWAGFKGYNLVIRVIETDDDFEPLKGGYDYLVDFLDLSFPDVRPERDHAFEEIKNRVNVMRHVVLNGRLWDDLYIGFSNRMSRDPDYFNLILILSQFISFFIFKFSTERIYFILALFQLTKTILNSFKTITTL
;
A
#
# COMPACT_ATOMS: atom_id res chain seq x y z
N MET A 1 2.48 13.45 6.64
CA MET A 1 1.85 14.46 7.54
C MET A 1 2.79 14.69 8.72
N GLU A 2 2.91 15.93 9.19
CA GLU A 2 3.64 16.26 10.43
C GLU A 2 2.63 16.56 11.55
N LEU A 3 2.84 15.97 12.72
CA LEU A 3 2.20 16.38 13.97
C LEU A 3 3.22 17.13 14.84
N LYS A 4 2.90 18.38 15.16
CA LYS A 4 3.64 19.17 16.15
C LYS A 4 2.90 19.19 17.49
N ALA A 5 3.43 18.49 18.48
CA ALA A 5 2.89 18.40 19.83
C ALA A 5 3.80 19.17 20.81
N GLY A 6 3.54 20.47 20.97
CA GLY A 6 4.42 21.34 21.74
C GLY A 6 5.78 21.52 21.05
N ASN A 7 6.86 21.08 21.71
CA ASN A 7 8.20 21.05 21.12
C ASN A 7 8.51 19.73 20.40
N LYS A 8 7.63 18.73 20.46
CA LYS A 8 7.80 17.44 19.79
C LYS A 8 7.26 17.44 18.38
N ARG A 9 7.97 16.77 17.47
CA ARG A 9 7.55 16.54 16.07
C ARG A 9 7.49 15.06 15.77
N MET A 10 6.33 14.59 15.32
CA MET A 10 6.10 13.24 14.86
C MET A 10 5.73 13.24 13.38
N MET A 11 6.36 12.37 12.59
CA MET A 11 6.08 12.22 11.16
C MET A 11 5.37 10.89 10.88
N PHE A 12 4.39 10.90 9.99
CA PHE A 12 3.68 9.69 9.54
C PHE A 12 4.03 9.40 8.08
N ASP A 13 4.48 8.17 7.80
CA ASP A 13 4.66 7.59 6.47
C ASP A 13 5.35 8.55 5.46
N PRO A 14 6.63 8.92 5.67
CA PRO A 14 7.28 9.93 4.85
C PRO A 14 7.60 9.41 3.44
N TRP A 15 6.88 9.92 2.44
CA TRP A 15 7.21 9.79 1.02
C TRP A 15 7.45 11.18 0.40
N LEU A 16 8.72 11.53 0.22
CA LEU A 16 9.15 12.85 -0.27
C LEU A 16 9.82 12.79 -1.65
N THR A 17 10.25 11.62 -2.09
CA THR A 17 10.85 11.46 -3.42
C THR A 17 10.70 10.05 -3.94
N GLY A 18 10.92 9.92 -5.24
CA GLY A 18 10.90 8.66 -5.98
C GLY A 18 9.52 8.06 -6.16
N PRO A 19 9.44 6.98 -6.95
CA PRO A 19 8.22 6.24 -7.18
C PRO A 19 7.91 5.29 -6.02
N ALA A 20 6.68 4.79 -6.02
CA ALA A 20 6.25 3.62 -5.28
C ALA A 20 5.81 2.52 -6.27
N PHE A 21 5.92 1.26 -5.82
CA PHE A 21 5.62 0.04 -6.57
C PHE A 21 6.39 0.01 -7.89
N ALA A 22 7.71 -0.09 -7.76
CA ALA A 22 8.72 0.13 -8.80
C ALA A 22 8.59 1.47 -9.53
N ARG A 23 7.67 1.58 -10.48
CA ARG A 23 7.46 2.77 -11.34
C ARG A 23 5.98 3.12 -11.52
N GLY A 24 5.08 2.42 -10.83
CA GLY A 24 3.64 2.56 -11.08
C GLY A 24 3.06 3.83 -10.47
N TRP A 25 3.54 4.24 -9.29
CA TRP A 25 2.98 5.35 -8.53
C TRP A 25 4.00 6.45 -8.34
N TRP A 26 3.57 7.69 -8.56
CA TRP A 26 4.41 8.87 -8.42
C TRP A 26 3.71 9.91 -7.55
N LEU A 27 4.51 10.74 -6.87
CA LEU A 27 4.00 11.82 -6.04
C LEU A 27 3.09 12.74 -6.87
N LEU A 28 1.84 12.89 -6.43
CA LEU A 28 0.90 13.86 -7.02
C LEU A 28 1.26 15.29 -6.63
N HIS A 29 1.68 15.47 -5.38
CA HIS A 29 2.01 16.76 -4.81
C HIS A 29 3.51 17.00 -4.79
N GLU A 30 3.91 18.26 -4.92
CA GLU A 30 5.28 18.67 -4.66
C GLU A 30 5.45 18.82 -3.14
N PRO A 31 6.38 18.08 -2.51
CA PRO A 31 6.65 18.27 -1.08
C PRO A 31 7.20 19.69 -0.81
N PRO A 32 6.91 20.28 0.36
CA PRO A 32 7.55 21.53 0.75
C PRO A 32 9.08 21.45 0.67
N SER A 33 9.74 22.54 0.27
CA SER A 33 11.19 22.56 0.05
C SER A 33 12.01 22.25 1.31
N ASP A 34 11.44 22.52 2.49
CA ASP A 34 12.03 22.22 3.80
C ASP A 34 11.62 20.85 4.38
N ALA A 35 10.84 20.04 3.64
CA ALA A 35 10.25 18.80 4.15
C ALA A 35 11.31 17.78 4.61
N MET A 36 12.41 17.62 3.87
CA MET A 36 13.49 16.72 4.27
C MET A 36 14.23 17.21 5.53
N ASP A 37 14.40 18.53 5.66
CA ASP A 37 15.03 19.10 6.85
C ASP A 37 14.13 18.93 8.07
N ARG A 38 12.82 19.20 7.93
CA ARG A 38 11.80 18.93 8.98
C ARG A 38 11.75 17.45 9.36
N LEU A 39 11.78 16.55 8.37
CA LEU A 39 11.83 15.10 8.60
C LEU A 39 13.08 14.70 9.41
N SER A 40 14.26 15.21 9.04
CA SER A 40 15.50 14.95 9.77
C SER A 40 15.50 15.54 11.19
N GLN A 41 14.71 16.58 11.45
CA GLN A 41 14.58 17.19 12.77
C GLN A 41 13.45 16.58 13.61
N ALA A 42 12.68 15.62 13.10
CA ALA A 42 11.59 15.00 13.86
C ALA A 42 12.12 14.26 15.09
N ASP A 43 11.33 14.23 16.16
CA ASP A 43 11.66 13.46 17.37
C ASP A 43 11.41 11.96 17.16
N LEU A 44 10.41 11.63 16.35
CA LEU A 44 10.06 10.26 16.00
C LEU A 44 9.31 10.19 14.67
N ILE A 45 9.39 9.02 14.02
CA ILE A 45 8.66 8.67 12.81
C ILE A 45 7.82 7.44 13.09
N TYR A 46 6.59 7.42 12.61
CA TYR A 46 5.76 6.22 12.51
C TYR A 46 5.70 5.78 11.05
N ILE A 47 5.97 4.49 10.82
CA ILE A 47 5.75 3.84 9.52
C ILE A 47 4.69 2.76 9.70
N SER A 48 3.59 2.90 8.98
CA SER A 48 2.39 2.06 9.15
C SER A 48 2.58 0.65 8.62
N HIS A 49 3.17 0.47 7.44
CA HIS A 49 3.36 -0.84 6.82
C HIS A 49 4.43 -0.81 5.72
N MET A 50 4.63 -1.96 5.09
CA MET A 50 5.77 -2.25 4.21
C MET A 50 5.65 -1.73 2.76
N HIS A 51 4.52 -1.16 2.35
CA HIS A 51 4.34 -0.66 0.99
C HIS A 51 5.16 0.60 0.74
N SER A 52 5.69 0.73 -0.47
CA SER A 52 6.72 1.75 -0.80
C SER A 52 6.25 3.20 -0.80
N ASP A 53 4.94 3.45 -0.86
CA ASP A 53 4.35 4.79 -0.70
C ASP A 53 4.23 5.21 0.77
N HIS A 54 4.38 4.27 1.71
CA HIS A 54 4.46 4.52 3.15
C HIS A 54 5.90 4.31 3.70
N LEU A 55 6.59 3.30 3.17
CA LEU A 55 7.99 2.94 3.42
C LEU A 55 8.85 3.30 2.18
N SER A 56 9.00 4.60 1.93
CA SER A 56 9.75 5.09 0.78
C SER A 56 11.26 4.96 0.98
N TYR A 57 11.87 3.90 0.44
CA TYR A 57 13.33 3.72 0.46
C TYR A 57 14.11 4.89 -0.16
N PRO A 58 13.68 5.54 -1.26
CA PRO A 58 14.33 6.76 -1.76
C PRO A 58 14.37 7.89 -0.73
N THR A 59 13.26 8.10 0.01
CA THR A 59 13.17 9.10 1.08
C THR A 59 14.05 8.70 2.27
N LEU A 60 13.99 7.44 2.68
CA LEU A 60 14.77 6.91 3.81
C LEU A 60 16.28 6.90 3.52
N GLN A 61 16.70 6.71 2.27
CA GLN A 61 18.09 6.81 1.88
C GLN A 61 18.65 8.21 2.15
N GLN A 62 17.92 9.26 1.76
CA GLN A 62 18.31 10.64 2.05
C GLN A 62 18.27 10.94 3.56
N LEU A 63 17.24 10.44 4.26
CA LEU A 63 17.14 10.58 5.72
C LEU A 63 18.32 9.93 6.44
N SER A 64 18.71 8.71 6.05
CA SER A 64 19.82 7.97 6.68
C SER A 64 21.17 8.67 6.54
N MET A 65 21.36 9.47 5.49
CA MET A 65 22.56 10.29 5.32
C MET A 65 22.57 11.51 6.25
N LYS A 66 21.40 12.01 6.67
CA LYS A 66 21.26 13.18 7.54
C LYS A 66 21.17 12.81 9.02
N ARG A 67 20.38 11.79 9.36
CA ARG A 67 20.08 11.37 10.73
C ARG A 67 19.74 9.87 10.80
N PRO A 68 20.74 8.99 10.76
CA PRO A 68 20.52 7.54 10.77
C PRO A 68 19.94 7.00 12.09
N ASP A 69 20.10 7.74 13.18
CA ASP A 69 19.69 7.38 14.54
C ASP A 69 18.29 7.90 14.94
N ILE A 70 17.56 8.50 14.00
CA ILE A 70 16.19 8.98 14.25
C ILE A 70 15.29 7.84 14.73
N PRO A 71 14.54 8.00 15.85
CA PRO A 71 13.63 6.96 16.32
C PRO A 71 12.50 6.70 15.32
N ILE A 72 12.44 5.48 14.79
CA ILE A 72 11.34 5.02 13.93
C ILE A 72 10.55 3.96 14.67
N TYR A 73 9.22 4.06 14.68
CA TYR A 73 8.32 3.12 15.32
C TYR A 73 7.44 2.40 14.29
N VAL A 74 7.34 1.09 14.45
CA VAL A 74 6.52 0.20 13.61
C VAL A 74 5.79 -0.82 14.48
N GLY A 75 4.67 -1.35 14.00
CA GLY A 75 3.96 -2.43 14.69
C GLY A 75 4.67 -3.78 14.58
N ASP A 76 4.47 -4.64 15.58
CA ASP A 76 4.93 -6.05 15.58
C ASP A 76 4.05 -6.93 14.68
N THR A 77 4.15 -6.69 13.37
CA THR A 77 3.45 -7.43 12.32
C THR A 77 4.18 -8.74 11.99
N SER A 78 3.44 -9.77 11.58
CA SER A 78 4.06 -11.05 11.19
C SER A 78 4.85 -10.96 9.88
N ARG A 79 4.57 -9.97 9.03
CA ARG A 79 5.45 -9.50 7.95
C ARG A 79 6.14 -8.23 8.42
N PRO A 80 7.44 -8.28 8.76
CA PRO A 80 8.16 -7.12 9.26
C PRO A 80 8.10 -5.95 8.27
N VAL A 81 7.81 -4.76 8.78
CA VAL A 81 7.76 -3.52 7.97
C VAL A 81 9.07 -3.33 7.20
N PHE A 82 10.22 -3.45 7.89
CA PHE A 82 11.56 -3.28 7.31
C PHE A 82 12.16 -4.56 6.70
N TRP A 83 11.36 -5.37 6.00
CA TRP A 83 11.79 -6.64 5.41
C TRP A 83 12.94 -6.54 4.39
N TYR A 84 13.11 -5.38 3.71
CA TYR A 84 14.12 -5.17 2.67
C TYR A 84 15.28 -4.25 3.12
N LEU A 85 15.34 -3.85 4.40
CA LEU A 85 16.29 -2.84 4.85
C LEU A 85 17.76 -3.21 4.62
N GLU A 86 18.15 -4.46 4.91
CA GLU A 86 19.53 -4.93 4.72
C GLU A 86 19.96 -4.86 3.25
N LYS A 87 19.06 -5.22 2.33
CA LYS A 87 19.32 -5.23 0.89
C LYS A 87 19.20 -3.87 0.22
N SER A 88 18.53 -2.90 0.85
CA SER A 88 18.32 -1.58 0.25
C SER A 88 19.55 -0.68 0.30
N GLY A 89 20.53 -0.99 1.15
CA GLY A 89 21.68 -0.10 1.40
C GLY A 89 21.35 1.09 2.31
N VAL A 90 20.11 1.22 2.78
CA VAL A 90 19.70 2.25 3.74
C VAL A 90 20.18 1.89 5.14
N ASN A 91 20.88 2.81 5.79
CA ASN A 91 21.45 2.61 7.12
C ASN A 91 20.67 3.35 8.21
N LEU A 92 19.71 2.66 8.84
CA LEU A 92 18.94 3.18 9.99
C LEU A 92 19.30 2.39 11.24
N THR A 93 19.59 3.08 12.34
CA THR A 93 20.15 2.45 13.55
C THR A 93 19.18 2.41 14.73
N ASN A 94 17.98 3.00 14.60
CA ASN A 94 17.02 3.16 15.69
C ASN A 94 15.58 2.82 15.28
N ILE A 95 15.34 1.55 14.95
CA ILE A 95 14.01 1.02 14.61
C ILE A 95 13.43 0.30 15.84
N ASN A 96 12.26 0.73 16.26
CA ASN A 96 11.54 0.27 17.44
C ASN A 96 10.27 -0.47 17.00
N VAL A 97 10.30 -1.79 17.11
CA VAL A 97 9.11 -2.64 16.87
C VAL A 97 8.33 -2.73 18.18
N VAL A 98 7.07 -2.29 18.17
CA VAL A 98 6.24 -2.21 19.38
C VAL A 98 4.99 -3.10 19.27
N PRO A 99 4.54 -3.70 20.39
CA PRO A 99 3.35 -4.55 20.39
C PRO A 99 2.07 -3.74 20.14
N PHE A 100 1.06 -4.39 19.55
CA PHE A 100 -0.24 -3.78 19.31
C PHE A 100 -0.98 -3.49 20.62
N GLY A 101 -1.69 -2.36 20.67
CA GLY A 101 -2.56 -2.03 21.79
C GLY A 101 -1.82 -1.59 23.06
N VAL A 102 -0.54 -1.25 22.96
CA VAL A 102 0.28 -0.80 24.09
C VAL A 102 0.72 0.65 23.88
N TRP A 103 0.43 1.50 24.86
CA TRP A 103 0.88 2.89 24.88
C TRP A 103 2.40 3.00 24.97
N GLN A 104 2.96 3.74 24.03
CA GLN A 104 4.35 4.20 24.01
C GLN A 104 4.37 5.66 24.48
N ASN A 105 4.98 5.92 25.63
CA ASN A 105 5.11 7.28 26.17
C ASN A 105 6.34 7.96 25.57
N VAL A 106 6.16 9.11 24.91
CA VAL A 106 7.25 9.93 24.37
C VAL A 106 7.75 10.90 25.44
N ASP A 107 6.83 11.52 26.16
CA ASP A 107 7.08 12.35 27.34
C ASP A 107 5.86 12.36 28.29
N GLU A 108 5.81 13.31 29.24
CA GLU A 108 4.71 13.46 30.21
C GLU A 108 3.35 13.82 29.58
N HIS A 109 3.32 14.23 28.31
CA HIS A 109 2.14 14.76 27.63
C HIS A 109 1.82 14.05 26.32
N LEU A 110 2.82 13.50 25.62
CA LEU A 110 2.68 12.84 24.34
C LEU A 110 2.88 11.34 24.47
N ARG A 111 1.90 10.57 23.99
CA ARG A 111 1.96 9.13 23.86
C ARG A 111 1.26 8.66 22.59
N PHE A 112 1.60 7.48 22.11
CA PHE A 112 0.93 6.88 20.97
C PHE A 112 0.74 5.37 21.15
N MET A 113 -0.13 4.78 20.35
CA MET A 113 -0.42 3.35 20.36
C MET A 113 -0.63 2.88 18.93
N ILE A 114 0.11 1.83 18.54
CA ILE A 114 -0.07 1.16 17.25
C ILE A 114 -1.09 0.04 17.43
N LEU A 115 -2.00 -0.10 16.47
CA LEU A 115 -3.07 -1.08 16.44
C LEU A 115 -3.01 -1.87 15.13
N MET A 116 -3.40 -3.13 15.19
CA MET A 116 -3.47 -4.02 14.03
C MET A 116 -4.67 -3.70 13.13
N ASP A 117 -4.59 -4.05 11.85
CA ASP A 117 -5.78 -4.23 11.02
C ASP A 117 -6.49 -5.56 11.32
N GLY A 118 -7.82 -5.58 11.18
CA GLY A 118 -8.63 -6.78 11.37
C GLY A 118 -8.72 -7.69 10.14
N VAL A 119 -8.37 -7.20 8.95
CA VAL A 119 -8.39 -7.97 7.70
C VAL A 119 -6.99 -8.37 7.27
N HIS A 120 -6.03 -7.45 7.39
CA HIS A 120 -4.61 -7.62 7.06
C HIS A 120 -3.70 -7.49 8.31
N PRO A 121 -3.95 -8.27 9.38
CA PRO A 121 -3.18 -8.19 10.63
C PRO A 121 -1.69 -8.50 10.47
N GLU A 122 -1.33 -9.17 9.37
CA GLU A 122 0.04 -9.49 9.01
C GLU A 122 0.88 -8.30 8.55
N MET A 123 0.26 -7.17 8.19
CA MET A 123 0.97 -6.05 7.54
C MET A 123 0.44 -4.67 7.92
N ASP A 124 -0.88 -4.45 7.93
CA ASP A 124 -1.44 -3.10 8.04
C ASP A 124 -1.60 -2.71 9.50
N THR A 125 -1.23 -1.46 9.80
CA THR A 125 -1.37 -0.90 11.15
C THR A 125 -1.94 0.50 11.13
N CYS A 126 -2.67 0.83 12.19
CA CYS A 126 -3.19 2.18 12.44
C CYS A 126 -2.64 2.73 13.76
N LEU A 127 -2.74 4.05 13.93
CA LEU A 127 -2.11 4.78 15.02
C LEU A 127 -3.15 5.59 15.79
N ILE A 128 -3.07 5.57 17.11
CA ILE A 128 -3.68 6.58 17.98
C ILE A 128 -2.56 7.40 18.59
N VAL A 129 -2.68 8.72 18.54
CA VAL A 129 -1.80 9.65 19.26
C VAL A 129 -2.63 10.42 20.26
N GLU A 130 -2.12 10.56 21.48
CA GLU A 130 -2.71 11.41 22.52
C GLU A 130 -1.69 12.46 22.95
N TYR A 131 -2.13 13.73 22.97
CA TYR A 131 -1.34 14.86 23.45
C TYR A 131 -2.18 15.77 24.35
N LYS A 132 -1.83 15.88 25.64
CA LYS A 132 -2.55 16.71 26.64
C LYS A 132 -4.07 16.48 26.64
N GLY A 133 -4.50 15.23 26.47
CA GLY A 133 -5.92 14.85 26.44
C GLY A 133 -6.61 15.00 25.08
N HIS A 134 -5.93 15.53 24.06
CA HIS A 134 -6.42 15.52 22.68
C HIS A 134 -6.02 14.23 21.97
N MET A 135 -6.93 13.66 21.18
CA MET A 135 -6.73 12.36 20.52
C MET A 135 -6.82 12.46 19.00
N ILE A 136 -5.85 11.87 18.32
CA ILE A 136 -5.78 11.73 16.87
C ILE A 136 -5.83 10.25 16.52
N LEU A 137 -6.75 9.86 15.63
CA LEU A 137 -6.83 8.53 15.05
C LEU A 137 -6.36 8.58 13.60
N ASN A 138 -5.30 7.84 13.26
CA ASN A 138 -4.88 7.65 11.87
C ASN A 138 -5.09 6.20 11.46
N THR A 139 -6.11 5.94 10.65
CA THR A 139 -6.43 4.59 10.16
C THR A 139 -5.59 4.18 8.95
N VAL A 140 -4.89 5.13 8.32
CA VAL A 140 -4.08 4.91 7.11
C VAL A 140 -4.88 4.07 6.10
N ASP A 141 -4.38 2.88 5.78
CA ASP A 141 -4.90 1.96 4.76
C ASP A 141 -5.62 0.74 5.37
N CYS A 142 -5.79 0.71 6.70
CA CYS A 142 -6.47 -0.39 7.36
C CYS A 142 -7.89 -0.60 6.82
N THR A 143 -8.19 -1.82 6.38
CA THR A 143 -9.53 -2.18 5.89
C THR A 143 -10.54 -2.21 7.05
N ARG A 144 -10.15 -2.78 8.19
CA ARG A 144 -10.95 -2.89 9.43
C ARG A 144 -10.07 -2.61 10.67
N PRO A 145 -9.64 -1.35 10.86
CA PRO A 145 -8.69 -0.95 11.90
C PRO A 145 -9.14 -1.42 13.30
N ASN A 146 -8.25 -2.11 14.01
CA ASN A 146 -8.48 -2.75 15.31
C ASN A 146 -9.79 -3.58 15.39
N ASN A 147 -10.11 -4.33 14.34
CA ASN A 147 -11.35 -5.10 14.20
C ASN A 147 -12.64 -4.24 14.25
N GLY A 148 -12.52 -2.93 14.06
CA GLY A 148 -13.61 -1.96 14.19
C GLY A 148 -13.81 -1.42 15.60
N ARG A 149 -12.92 -1.76 16.55
CA ARG A 149 -12.96 -1.22 17.93
C ARG A 149 -12.10 0.03 18.00
N LEU A 150 -12.69 1.16 17.63
CA LEU A 150 -12.01 2.46 17.58
C LEU A 150 -12.61 3.45 18.58
N PRO A 151 -11.83 4.44 19.05
CA PRO A 151 -12.35 5.49 19.91
C PRO A 151 -13.39 6.33 19.17
N HIS A 152 -14.47 6.67 19.87
CA HIS A 152 -15.46 7.64 19.41
C HIS A 152 -15.07 9.06 19.87
N GLY A 153 -15.46 10.08 19.11
CA GLY A 153 -15.32 11.47 19.52
C GLY A 153 -13.88 11.99 19.52
N VAL A 154 -12.97 11.36 18.77
CA VAL A 154 -11.59 11.84 18.63
C VAL A 154 -11.55 13.26 18.05
N ASP A 155 -10.52 14.02 18.38
CA ASP A 155 -10.40 15.40 17.88
C ASP A 155 -10.09 15.43 16.39
N VAL A 156 -9.22 14.53 15.91
CA VAL A 156 -8.88 14.39 14.49
C VAL A 156 -8.90 12.93 14.07
N MET A 157 -9.54 12.66 12.92
CA MET A 157 -9.48 11.37 12.25
C MET A 157 -8.84 11.53 10.87
N LEU A 158 -7.85 10.68 10.58
CA LEU A 158 -7.15 10.57 9.30
C LEU A 158 -7.46 9.19 8.68
N SER A 159 -7.82 9.14 7.40
CA SER A 159 -8.06 7.89 6.67
C SER A 159 -7.76 8.04 5.17
N ASP A 160 -7.44 6.93 4.52
CA ASP A 160 -7.54 6.77 3.07
C ASP A 160 -8.93 7.13 2.51
N PHE A 161 -8.96 7.54 1.24
CA PHE A 161 -10.20 7.95 0.57
C PHE A 161 -10.29 7.58 -0.92
N ALA A 162 -9.15 7.55 -1.63
CA ALA A 162 -9.12 7.61 -3.09
C ALA A 162 -9.54 6.29 -3.77
N GLY A 163 -9.10 5.15 -3.22
CA GLY A 163 -9.16 3.86 -3.90
C GLY A 163 -8.25 3.83 -5.15
N GLY A 164 -8.37 2.77 -5.94
CA GLY A 164 -7.57 2.59 -7.17
C GLY A 164 -6.16 2.05 -6.93
N ALA A 165 -5.83 1.73 -5.68
CA ALA A 165 -4.59 1.13 -5.23
C ALA A 165 -4.50 -0.39 -5.55
N SER A 166 -4.91 -0.83 -6.73
CA SER A 166 -4.91 -2.24 -7.13
C SER A 166 -4.92 -2.37 -8.64
N GLY A 167 -4.18 -3.35 -9.17
CA GLY A 167 -4.24 -3.70 -10.58
C GLY A 167 -5.63 -4.14 -11.04
N PHE A 168 -6.46 -4.70 -10.14
CA PHE A 168 -7.81 -5.16 -10.50
C PHE A 168 -8.82 -4.01 -10.61
N PRO A 169 -9.66 -3.98 -11.66
CA PRO A 169 -9.71 -4.89 -12.80
C PRO A 169 -8.91 -4.39 -14.01
N MET A 170 -8.20 -3.28 -13.89
CA MET A 170 -7.64 -2.54 -15.02
C MET A 170 -6.53 -3.30 -15.73
N THR A 171 -5.74 -4.09 -15.00
CA THR A 171 -4.71 -4.97 -15.56
C THR A 171 -5.29 -6.25 -16.15
N PHE A 172 -6.59 -6.53 -15.99
CA PHE A 172 -7.22 -7.77 -16.46
C PHE A 172 -7.79 -7.64 -17.87
N HIS A 173 -7.72 -8.73 -18.64
CA HIS A 173 -8.28 -8.83 -19.99
C HIS A 173 -8.93 -10.20 -20.26
N GLY A 174 -9.71 -10.26 -21.34
CA GLY A 174 -10.47 -11.45 -21.72
C GLY A 174 -11.76 -11.63 -20.92
N GLY A 175 -12.63 -12.54 -21.37
CA GLY A 175 -13.88 -12.87 -20.69
C GLY A 175 -14.75 -11.64 -20.38
N LYS A 176 -15.10 -11.46 -19.10
CA LYS A 176 -15.95 -10.35 -18.62
C LYS A 176 -15.24 -9.00 -18.55
N TYR A 177 -13.91 -8.95 -18.66
CA TYR A 177 -13.09 -7.75 -18.44
C TYR A 177 -13.11 -6.79 -19.64
N THR A 178 -14.30 -6.48 -20.17
CA THR A 178 -14.49 -5.46 -21.20
C THR A 178 -14.35 -4.06 -20.60
N GLU A 179 -14.04 -3.05 -21.42
CA GLU A 179 -13.91 -1.67 -20.94
C GLU A 179 -15.21 -1.15 -20.30
N SER A 180 -16.37 -1.51 -20.83
CA SER A 180 -17.67 -1.15 -20.25
C SER A 180 -17.91 -1.81 -18.88
N TRP A 181 -17.50 -3.08 -18.72
CA TRP A 181 -17.60 -3.76 -17.44
C TRP A 181 -16.64 -3.14 -16.41
N LYS A 182 -15.39 -2.88 -16.79
CA LYS A 182 -14.38 -2.24 -15.92
C LYS A 182 -14.87 -0.87 -15.45
N ALA A 183 -15.36 -0.03 -16.36
CA ALA A 183 -15.90 1.28 -16.01
C ALA A 183 -17.08 1.19 -15.02
N GLY A 184 -18.00 0.24 -15.24
CA GLY A 184 -19.11 -0.03 -14.33
C GLY A 184 -18.64 -0.53 -12.97
N PHE A 185 -17.67 -1.44 -12.94
CA PHE A 185 -17.06 -1.97 -11.73
C PHE A 185 -16.39 -0.87 -10.91
N ILE A 186 -15.48 -0.09 -11.53
CA ILE A 186 -14.78 1.02 -10.87
C ILE A 186 -15.78 2.01 -10.28
N LYS A 187 -16.78 2.44 -11.05
CA LYS A 187 -17.83 3.36 -10.56
C LYS A 187 -18.53 2.82 -9.31
N ASN A 188 -18.86 1.54 -9.30
CA ASN A 188 -19.52 0.90 -8.16
C ASN A 188 -18.60 0.78 -6.95
N GLU A 189 -17.35 0.36 -7.12
CA GLU A 189 -16.39 0.23 -6.02
C GLU A 189 -16.02 1.60 -5.41
N ARG A 190 -15.85 2.64 -6.23
CA ARG A 190 -15.62 4.02 -5.75
C ARG A 190 -16.79 4.52 -4.92
N LYS A 191 -18.02 4.26 -5.36
CA LYS A 191 -19.24 4.58 -4.59
C LYS A 191 -19.31 3.80 -3.28
N LYS A 192 -18.98 2.51 -3.27
CA LYS A 192 -18.94 1.69 -2.04
C LYS A 192 -17.91 2.22 -1.05
N LEU A 193 -16.70 2.52 -1.51
CA LEU A 193 -15.64 3.08 -0.67
C LEU A 193 -16.06 4.42 -0.07
N LEU A 194 -16.59 5.34 -0.89
CA LEU A 194 -17.08 6.64 -0.44
C LEU A 194 -18.14 6.48 0.65
N ASN A 195 -19.13 5.62 0.42
CA ASN A 195 -20.19 5.33 1.38
C ASN A 195 -19.63 4.72 2.67
N TYR A 196 -18.72 3.75 2.56
CA TYR A 196 -18.10 3.10 3.71
C TYR A 196 -17.35 4.13 4.58
N LYS A 197 -16.52 4.98 3.98
CA LYS A 197 -15.77 6.01 4.71
C LYS A 197 -16.70 7.05 5.35
N THR A 198 -17.75 7.50 4.65
CA THR A 198 -18.77 8.37 5.25
C THR A 198 -19.48 7.71 6.43
N GLN A 199 -19.83 6.42 6.35
CA GLN A 199 -20.43 5.71 7.48
C GLN A 199 -19.46 5.52 8.64
N LEU A 200 -18.19 5.25 8.37
CA LEU A 200 -17.16 5.13 9.39
C LEU A 200 -17.01 6.45 10.16
N VAL A 201 -16.85 7.58 9.45
CA VAL A 201 -16.79 8.92 10.06
C VAL A 201 -18.07 9.21 10.85
N LYS A 202 -19.25 8.89 10.29
CA LYS A 202 -20.52 9.03 10.99
C LYS A 202 -20.59 8.19 12.26
N SER A 203 -20.04 6.98 12.27
CA SER A 203 -20.06 6.12 13.46
C SER A 203 -19.13 6.63 14.55
N LEU A 204 -17.94 7.11 14.18
CA LEU A 204 -16.90 7.53 15.12
C LEU A 204 -17.09 8.97 15.61
N GLN A 205 -17.83 9.80 14.87
CA GLN A 205 -18.09 11.21 15.21
C GLN A 205 -16.82 12.00 15.58
N PRO A 206 -15.74 11.99 14.76
CA PRO A 206 -14.60 12.84 15.02
C PRO A 206 -14.99 14.31 14.93
N LYS A 207 -14.28 15.20 15.64
CA LYS A 207 -14.53 16.64 15.52
C LYS A 207 -14.04 17.19 14.18
N ILE A 208 -12.88 16.69 13.73
CA ILE A 208 -12.28 17.03 12.43
C ILE A 208 -11.94 15.75 11.66
N TYR A 209 -12.33 15.69 10.39
CA TYR A 209 -11.91 14.65 9.46
C TYR A 209 -10.90 15.19 8.45
N CYS A 210 -9.86 14.40 8.20
CA CYS A 210 -8.77 14.70 7.28
C CYS A 210 -8.54 13.52 6.31
N PRO A 211 -8.77 13.68 4.99
CA PRO A 211 -8.33 12.70 4.01
C PRO A 211 -6.79 12.64 3.98
N PHE A 212 -6.22 11.45 4.16
CA PHE A 212 -4.78 11.27 4.40
C PHE A 212 -4.08 10.49 3.28
N ALA A 213 -4.52 9.26 2.99
CA ALA A 213 -3.89 8.39 2.00
C ALA A 213 -4.67 8.35 0.67
N GLY A 214 -3.95 8.42 -0.46
CA GLY A 214 -4.54 8.44 -1.80
C GLY A 214 -4.00 9.49 -2.78
N TYR A 215 -2.93 10.21 -2.42
CA TYR A 215 -2.35 11.29 -3.24
C TYR A 215 -1.19 10.80 -4.12
N PHE A 216 -1.48 9.87 -5.04
CA PHE A 216 -0.53 9.42 -6.05
C PHE A 216 -1.10 9.60 -7.46
N THR A 217 -0.22 9.51 -8.45
CA THR A 217 -0.59 9.52 -9.87
C THR A 217 0.23 8.51 -10.65
N GLU A 218 -0.39 7.85 -11.61
CA GLU A 218 0.29 7.00 -12.59
C GLU A 218 0.98 7.87 -13.65
N ALA A 219 2.04 8.60 -13.24
CA ALA A 219 2.65 9.64 -14.07
C ALA A 219 3.41 9.11 -15.29
N HIS A 220 3.94 7.89 -15.23
CA HIS A 220 4.75 7.35 -16.31
C HIS A 220 3.92 7.19 -17.60
N PRO A 221 4.39 7.62 -18.79
CA PRO A 221 3.61 7.58 -20.02
C PRO A 221 3.02 6.21 -20.40
N SER A 222 3.73 5.11 -20.10
CA SER A 222 3.24 3.74 -20.34
C SER A 222 2.02 3.36 -19.50
N ASP A 223 1.73 4.10 -18.42
CA ASP A 223 0.58 3.87 -17.53
C ASP A 223 -0.60 4.80 -17.81
N ARG A 224 -0.57 5.53 -18.94
CA ARG A 224 -1.66 6.41 -19.39
C ARG A 224 -3.02 5.75 -19.33
N TYR A 225 -3.14 4.50 -19.80
CA TYR A 225 -4.40 3.75 -19.73
C TYR A 225 -4.94 3.68 -18.30
N ILE A 226 -4.09 3.31 -17.33
CA ILE A 226 -4.49 3.20 -15.93
C ILE A 226 -4.89 4.56 -15.38
N LYS A 227 -4.08 5.60 -15.63
CA LYS A 227 -4.35 6.98 -15.21
C LYS A 227 -5.73 7.47 -15.68
N GLU A 228 -6.06 7.20 -16.94
CA GLU A 228 -7.28 7.70 -17.58
C GLU A 228 -8.54 6.90 -17.21
N THR A 229 -8.40 5.64 -16.80
CA THR A 229 -9.54 4.73 -16.65
C THR A 229 -9.76 4.23 -15.22
N ASN A 230 -8.72 4.20 -14.38
CA ASN A 230 -8.82 3.85 -12.95
C ASN A 230 -9.18 5.08 -12.10
N ILE A 231 -10.33 5.68 -12.38
CA ILE A 231 -10.77 6.91 -11.71
C ILE A 231 -10.85 6.70 -10.19
N LYS A 232 -10.27 7.63 -9.43
CA LYS A 232 -10.20 7.62 -7.96
C LYS A 232 -11.24 8.59 -7.39
N ASN A 233 -11.68 8.35 -6.16
CA ASN A 233 -12.46 9.34 -5.40
C ASN A 233 -11.57 10.54 -5.08
N SER A 234 -12.13 11.75 -5.14
CA SER A 234 -11.42 12.93 -4.65
C SER A 234 -11.66 13.15 -3.16
N ALA A 235 -10.73 13.85 -2.50
CA ALA A 235 -10.91 14.31 -1.13
C ALA A 235 -12.14 15.24 -1.02
N ALA A 236 -12.42 16.02 -2.06
CA ALA A 236 -13.57 16.91 -2.12
C ALA A 236 -14.91 16.15 -2.09
N ASP A 237 -15.02 15.05 -2.86
CA ASP A 237 -16.23 14.22 -2.91
C ASP A 237 -16.52 13.59 -1.55
N LEU A 238 -15.49 13.06 -0.87
CA LEU A 238 -15.66 12.47 0.46
C LEU A 238 -16.04 13.54 1.49
N ASN A 239 -15.36 14.68 1.48
CA ASN A 239 -15.69 15.77 2.40
C ASN A 239 -17.11 16.30 2.18
N GLU A 240 -17.58 16.39 0.93
CA GLU A 240 -18.98 16.75 0.63
C GLU A 240 -19.96 15.70 1.15
N SER A 241 -19.65 14.41 0.97
CA SER A 241 -20.46 13.30 1.50
C SER A 241 -20.57 13.34 3.03
N ILE A 242 -19.46 13.62 3.72
CA ILE A 242 -19.40 13.79 5.17
C ILE A 242 -20.22 15.00 5.61
N ARG A 243 -20.00 16.19 5.02
CA ARG A 243 -20.75 17.41 5.39
C ARG A 243 -22.26 17.24 5.21
N LYS A 244 -22.70 16.54 4.16
CA LYS A 244 -24.13 16.20 3.95
C LYS A 244 -24.68 15.25 5.01
N SER A 245 -23.88 14.27 5.45
CA SER A 245 -24.33 13.22 6.38
C SER A 245 -24.14 13.58 7.85
N CYS A 246 -23.19 14.47 8.15
CA CYS A 246 -22.67 14.82 9.47
C CYS A 246 -22.26 16.31 9.48
N PRO A 247 -23.22 17.26 9.51
CA PRO A 247 -22.92 18.68 9.35
C PRO A 247 -22.08 19.30 10.48
N ASN A 248 -21.99 18.63 11.63
CA ASN A 248 -21.21 19.07 12.78
C ASN A 248 -19.73 18.64 12.72
N ILE A 249 -19.34 17.83 11.73
CA ILE A 249 -17.96 17.38 11.56
C ILE A 249 -17.25 18.35 10.62
N LEU A 250 -16.18 18.98 11.10
CA LEU A 250 -15.32 19.80 10.26
C LEU A 250 -14.50 18.90 9.34
N THR A 251 -14.35 19.28 8.08
CA THR A 251 -13.49 18.57 7.12
C THR A 251 -12.34 19.47 6.70
N TRP A 252 -11.11 18.98 6.77
CA TRP A 252 -9.92 19.70 6.31
C TRP A 252 -9.12 18.82 5.35
N THR A 253 -8.96 19.28 4.11
CA THR A 253 -8.07 18.63 3.14
C THR A 253 -6.70 19.32 3.22
N PRO A 254 -5.63 18.61 3.62
CA PRO A 254 -4.32 19.21 3.71
C PRO A 254 -3.74 19.44 2.31
N SER A 255 -3.13 20.62 2.13
CA SER A 255 -2.29 20.96 1.00
C SER A 255 -0.83 20.94 1.45
N PRO A 256 0.15 20.64 0.58
CA PRO A 256 1.56 20.80 0.91
C PRO A 256 1.86 22.16 1.55
N GLY A 257 2.36 22.14 2.78
CA GLY A 257 2.69 23.35 3.54
C GLY A 257 1.53 23.97 4.33
N SER A 258 0.29 23.51 4.19
CA SER A 258 -0.81 24.00 5.03
C SER A 258 -0.74 23.43 6.44
N VAL A 259 -1.25 24.20 7.42
CA VAL A 259 -1.22 23.86 8.84
C VAL A 259 -2.60 24.07 9.45
N LEU A 260 -3.09 23.07 10.19
CA LEU A 260 -4.27 23.17 11.03
C LEU A 260 -3.83 23.35 12.49
N ASP A 261 -4.22 24.46 13.12
CA ASP A 261 -4.14 24.64 14.56
C ASP A 261 -5.36 24.01 15.22
N LEU A 262 -5.16 22.85 15.86
CA LEU A 262 -6.25 22.11 16.50
C LEU A 262 -6.90 22.90 17.63
N ALA A 263 -6.13 23.62 18.44
CA ALA A 263 -6.68 24.34 19.59
C ALA A 263 -7.59 25.49 19.13
N LEU A 264 -7.20 26.19 18.06
CA LEU A 264 -8.07 27.20 17.44
C LEU A 264 -9.29 26.54 16.80
N ALA A 265 -9.13 25.47 16.01
CA ALA A 265 -10.22 24.81 15.31
C ALA A 265 -11.31 24.26 16.24
N LEU A 266 -10.92 23.81 17.44
CA LEU A 266 -11.85 23.31 18.45
C LEU A 266 -12.60 24.42 19.21
N ASN A 267 -12.01 25.61 19.31
CA ASN A 267 -12.62 26.76 20.00
C ASN A 267 -13.45 27.64 19.05
N ASP A 268 -12.99 27.80 17.81
CA ASP A 268 -13.65 28.54 16.75
C ASP A 268 -13.52 27.77 15.42
N PRO A 269 -14.58 27.11 14.94
CA PRO A 269 -14.58 26.38 13.67
C PRO A 269 -14.45 27.27 12.42
N SER A 270 -14.20 28.57 12.56
CA SER A 270 -13.94 29.47 11.43
C SER A 270 -12.62 29.14 10.71
N ASN A 271 -12.44 29.66 9.49
CA ASN A 271 -11.24 29.43 8.68
C ASN A 271 -9.94 30.03 9.28
N SER A 272 -10.03 30.66 10.46
CA SER A 272 -8.89 31.27 11.16
C SER A 272 -7.92 30.24 11.75
N ALA A 273 -8.36 28.98 11.91
CA ALA A 273 -7.52 27.90 12.43
C ALA A 273 -6.62 27.23 11.38
N ILE A 274 -6.80 27.54 10.10
CA ILE A 274 -6.01 26.99 9.00
C ILE A 274 -5.09 28.07 8.47
N THR A 275 -3.79 27.77 8.45
CA THR A 275 -2.78 28.56 7.74
C THR A 275 -2.52 27.90 6.41
N GLU A 276 -2.89 28.58 5.32
CA GLU A 276 -2.57 28.15 3.96
C GLU A 276 -1.11 28.44 3.62
N PRO A 277 -0.49 27.63 2.74
CA PRO A 277 0.86 27.94 2.26
C PRO A 277 0.87 29.26 1.46
N PRO A 278 2.05 29.89 1.29
CA PRO A 278 2.19 31.05 0.41
C PRO A 278 1.58 30.82 -0.98
N ASN A 279 0.98 31.85 -1.58
CA ASN A 279 0.26 31.74 -2.86
C ASN A 279 1.11 31.24 -4.03
N ASP A 280 2.44 31.40 -3.97
CA ASP A 280 3.42 30.95 -4.95
C ASP A 280 3.95 29.53 -4.66
N THR A 281 3.44 28.86 -3.62
CA THR A 281 3.81 27.48 -3.30
C THR A 281 3.33 26.53 -4.40
N LYS A 282 4.25 25.78 -4.98
CA LYS A 282 3.93 24.72 -5.93
C LYS A 282 3.25 23.57 -5.17
N ILE A 283 1.97 23.36 -5.45
CA ILE A 283 1.16 22.31 -4.80
C ILE A 283 1.27 20.98 -5.53
N TYR A 284 1.14 21.01 -6.86
CA TYR A 284 1.14 19.80 -7.69
C TYR A 284 2.47 19.63 -8.41
N LYS A 285 2.87 18.38 -8.52
CA LYS A 285 4.01 17.99 -9.32
C LYS A 285 3.60 17.93 -10.80
N ASP A 286 4.44 18.50 -11.66
CA ASP A 286 4.25 18.54 -13.11
C ASP A 286 5.40 17.84 -13.87
N SER A 287 6.45 17.44 -13.17
CA SER A 287 7.60 16.70 -13.69
C SER A 287 8.14 15.70 -12.67
N TRP A 288 8.66 14.58 -13.17
CA TRP A 288 9.24 13.50 -12.37
C TRP A 288 10.55 13.04 -13.02
N ASP A 289 11.53 12.67 -12.19
CA ASP A 289 12.84 12.20 -12.65
C ASP A 289 12.77 10.73 -13.06
N PHE A 290 12.03 10.40 -14.13
CA PHE A 290 11.83 9.02 -14.56
C PHE A 290 13.14 8.28 -14.77
N ASP A 291 14.07 8.85 -15.54
CA ASP A 291 15.34 8.21 -15.91
C ASP A 291 16.13 7.74 -14.69
N LEU A 292 16.21 8.58 -13.64
CA LEU A 292 16.91 8.25 -12.40
C LEU A 292 16.45 6.92 -11.77
N TYR A 293 15.14 6.66 -11.78
CA TYR A 293 14.57 5.46 -11.18
C TYR A 293 14.40 4.31 -12.18
N LEU A 294 14.21 4.60 -13.46
CA LEU A 294 14.09 3.59 -14.50
C LEU A 294 15.43 2.97 -14.84
N ASP A 295 16.55 3.70 -14.72
CA ASP A 295 17.88 3.17 -14.98
C ASP A 295 18.22 1.97 -14.08
N GLU A 296 17.82 2.01 -12.81
CA GLU A 296 17.98 0.87 -11.88
C GLU A 296 17.17 -0.36 -12.32
N LEU A 297 15.91 -0.15 -12.74
CA LEU A 297 15.06 -1.21 -13.26
C LEU A 297 15.63 -1.78 -14.57
N ASN A 298 16.09 -0.90 -15.47
CA ASN A 298 16.61 -1.26 -16.78
C ASN A 298 17.96 -1.98 -16.68
N ALA A 299 18.81 -1.62 -15.71
CA ALA A 299 20.06 -2.34 -15.43
C ALA A 299 19.81 -3.83 -15.14
N SER A 300 18.67 -4.15 -14.51
CA SER A 300 18.27 -5.53 -14.18
C SER A 300 17.97 -6.35 -15.43
N ILE A 301 17.60 -5.74 -16.56
CA ILE A 301 17.28 -6.46 -17.81
C ILE A 301 18.48 -7.27 -18.28
N SER A 302 19.68 -6.69 -18.25
CA SER A 302 20.89 -7.29 -18.81
C SER A 302 21.67 -8.16 -17.82
N ALA A 303 21.17 -8.33 -16.59
CA ALA A 303 21.86 -9.09 -15.55
C ALA A 303 22.14 -10.53 -15.99
N GLU A 304 23.33 -11.03 -15.64
CA GLU A 304 23.89 -12.26 -16.17
C GLU A 304 22.99 -13.49 -15.94
N ILE A 305 22.30 -13.55 -14.80
CA ILE A 305 21.38 -14.64 -14.45
C ILE A 305 20.30 -14.87 -15.52
N PHE A 306 19.84 -13.80 -16.19
CA PHE A 306 18.78 -13.87 -17.20
C PHE A 306 19.28 -14.39 -18.55
N LYS A 307 20.59 -14.61 -18.74
CA LYS A 307 21.11 -15.34 -19.92
C LYS A 307 20.79 -16.84 -19.87
N TYR A 308 20.44 -17.37 -18.69
CA TYR A 308 20.24 -18.79 -18.45
C TYR A 308 18.80 -19.10 -18.03
N LYS A 309 18.05 -19.87 -18.83
CA LYS A 309 16.64 -20.27 -18.53
C LYS A 309 16.46 -20.90 -17.13
N SER A 310 17.53 -21.44 -16.53
CA SER A 310 17.53 -21.99 -15.17
C SER A 310 17.16 -21.00 -14.08
N TRP A 311 17.24 -19.68 -14.33
CA TRP A 311 16.81 -18.66 -13.36
C TRP A 311 15.35 -18.84 -12.94
N ILE A 312 14.49 -19.31 -13.86
CA ILE A 312 13.06 -19.56 -13.60
C ILE A 312 12.94 -20.59 -12.49
N GLN A 313 13.57 -21.75 -12.68
CA GLN A 313 13.53 -22.82 -11.69
C GLN A 313 14.14 -22.38 -10.36
N TYR A 314 15.25 -21.64 -10.41
CA TYR A 314 15.91 -21.11 -9.23
C TYR A 314 14.97 -20.19 -8.43
N TYR A 315 14.36 -19.20 -9.08
CA TYR A 315 13.48 -18.22 -8.47
C TYR A 315 12.25 -18.88 -7.82
N TYR A 316 11.52 -19.72 -8.56
CA TYR A 316 10.30 -20.34 -8.03
C TYR A 316 10.58 -21.43 -6.98
N LYS A 317 11.72 -22.14 -7.06
CA LYS A 317 12.15 -23.05 -5.98
C LYS A 317 12.60 -22.30 -4.73
N TRP A 318 13.27 -21.15 -4.90
CA TRP A 318 13.61 -20.25 -3.79
C TRP A 318 12.36 -19.69 -3.11
N ALA A 319 11.36 -19.26 -3.90
CA ALA A 319 10.06 -18.81 -3.41
C ALA A 319 9.29 -19.91 -2.66
N GLY A 320 9.41 -21.16 -3.12
CA GLY A 320 8.95 -22.36 -2.39
C GLY A 320 7.44 -22.59 -2.37
N PHE A 321 6.64 -21.79 -3.09
CA PHE A 321 5.19 -21.97 -3.19
C PHE A 321 4.85 -23.21 -4.02
N LYS A 322 4.08 -24.15 -3.44
CA LYS A 322 3.67 -25.42 -4.07
C LYS A 322 2.46 -26.04 -3.39
N GLY A 323 1.91 -27.12 -3.94
CA GLY A 323 0.72 -27.81 -3.41
C GLY A 323 -0.59 -27.07 -3.72
N TYR A 324 -0.60 -26.22 -4.75
CA TYR A 324 -1.77 -25.44 -5.15
C TYR A 324 -2.13 -25.74 -6.60
N ASN A 325 -3.37 -26.16 -6.87
CA ASN A 325 -3.80 -26.61 -8.21
C ASN A 325 -3.98 -25.43 -9.19
N LEU A 326 -2.85 -24.90 -9.62
CA LEU A 326 -2.74 -23.69 -10.40
C LEU A 326 -1.53 -23.80 -11.34
N VAL A 327 -1.74 -23.39 -12.58
CA VAL A 327 -0.68 -23.20 -13.56
C VAL A 327 -0.67 -21.73 -13.95
N ILE A 328 0.50 -21.11 -13.95
CA ILE A 328 0.67 -19.76 -14.51
C ILE A 328 1.50 -19.84 -15.79
N ARG A 329 1.16 -19.00 -16.77
CA ARG A 329 2.03 -18.66 -17.89
C ARG A 329 2.56 -17.25 -17.68
N VAL A 330 3.87 -17.07 -17.71
CA VAL A 330 4.49 -15.76 -17.58
C VAL A 330 5.19 -15.39 -18.88
N ILE A 331 4.89 -14.20 -19.38
CA ILE A 331 5.42 -13.66 -20.63
C ILE A 331 6.12 -12.34 -20.32
N GLU A 332 7.41 -12.23 -20.63
CA GLU A 332 8.14 -10.96 -20.56
C GLU A 332 7.76 -10.06 -21.74
N THR A 333 7.44 -8.80 -21.44
CA THR A 333 6.99 -7.81 -22.42
C THR A 333 7.79 -6.52 -22.34
N ASP A 334 7.65 -5.69 -23.37
CA ASP A 334 8.01 -4.27 -23.32
C ASP A 334 6.99 -3.44 -22.51
N ASP A 335 7.12 -2.10 -22.57
CA ASP A 335 6.27 -1.15 -21.84
C ASP A 335 4.80 -1.14 -22.31
N ASP A 336 4.55 -1.55 -23.55
CA ASP A 336 3.23 -1.61 -24.19
C ASP A 336 2.56 -2.99 -24.03
N PHE A 337 3.20 -3.91 -23.30
CA PHE A 337 2.75 -5.29 -23.10
C PHE A 337 2.80 -6.16 -24.37
N GLU A 338 3.65 -5.80 -25.32
CA GLU A 338 3.99 -6.66 -26.46
C GLU A 338 5.09 -7.66 -26.06
N PRO A 339 4.99 -8.94 -26.45
CA PRO A 339 6.01 -9.94 -26.12
C PRO A 339 7.40 -9.52 -26.59
N LEU A 340 8.36 -9.51 -25.66
CA LEU A 340 9.71 -9.07 -25.94
C LEU A 340 10.43 -10.08 -26.84
N LYS A 341 11.07 -9.62 -27.92
CA LYS A 341 11.92 -10.49 -28.76
C LYS A 341 13.10 -11.03 -27.94
N GLY A 342 13.13 -12.35 -27.74
CA GLY A 342 14.13 -13.00 -26.89
C GLY A 342 13.84 -12.90 -25.38
N GLY A 343 12.66 -12.40 -25.00
CA GLY A 343 12.13 -12.52 -23.65
C GLY A 343 11.67 -13.95 -23.33
N TYR A 344 11.49 -14.23 -22.05
CA TYR A 344 11.01 -15.53 -21.58
C TYR A 344 9.48 -15.64 -21.68
N ASP A 345 9.02 -16.81 -22.13
CA ASP A 345 7.64 -17.29 -22.09
C ASP A 345 7.68 -18.70 -21.50
N TYR A 346 7.05 -18.89 -20.35
CA TYR A 346 7.17 -20.13 -19.60
C TYR A 346 5.95 -20.42 -18.73
N LEU A 347 5.78 -21.70 -18.41
CA LEU A 347 4.77 -22.18 -17.47
C LEU A 347 5.41 -22.55 -16.13
N VAL A 348 4.65 -22.32 -15.06
CA VAL A 348 4.94 -22.83 -13.72
C VAL A 348 3.69 -23.53 -13.21
N ASP A 349 3.84 -24.80 -12.83
CA ASP A 349 2.78 -25.59 -12.22
C ASP A 349 3.02 -25.67 -10.71
N PHE A 350 2.16 -25.03 -9.94
CA PHE A 350 2.28 -24.97 -8.48
C PHE A 350 1.74 -26.22 -7.79
N LEU A 351 1.18 -27.20 -8.51
CA LEU A 351 0.72 -28.43 -7.88
C LEU A 351 1.92 -29.21 -7.31
N ASP A 352 2.95 -29.39 -8.12
CA ASP A 352 4.19 -30.11 -7.79
C ASP A 352 5.46 -29.26 -7.94
N LEU A 353 5.31 -27.97 -8.27
CA LEU A 353 6.39 -27.03 -8.57
C LEU A 353 7.24 -27.48 -9.77
N SER A 354 6.57 -27.81 -10.86
CA SER A 354 7.16 -28.17 -12.15
C SER A 354 7.08 -27.02 -13.18
N PHE A 355 7.78 -27.20 -14.30
CA PHE A 355 7.95 -26.19 -15.34
C PHE A 355 7.68 -26.81 -16.72
N PRO A 356 6.42 -27.12 -17.03
CA PRO A 356 6.06 -27.85 -18.24
C PRO A 356 6.22 -26.97 -19.50
N ASP A 357 6.46 -27.60 -20.66
CA ASP A 357 6.49 -26.88 -21.94
C ASP A 357 5.08 -26.58 -22.48
N VAL A 358 4.07 -27.30 -22.02
CA VAL A 358 2.66 -27.15 -22.42
C VAL A 358 1.74 -27.13 -21.21
N ARG A 359 0.59 -26.44 -21.33
CA ARG A 359 -0.43 -26.42 -20.28
C ARG A 359 -0.92 -27.85 -20.02
N PRO A 360 -0.88 -28.35 -18.77
CA PRO A 360 -1.34 -29.70 -18.45
C PRO A 360 -2.82 -29.91 -18.79
N GLU A 361 -3.20 -31.14 -19.17
CA GLU A 361 -4.59 -31.46 -19.57
C GLU A 361 -5.56 -31.63 -18.40
N ARG A 362 -5.05 -31.76 -17.16
CA ARG A 362 -5.91 -31.92 -15.96
C ARG A 362 -6.77 -30.68 -15.72
N ASP A 363 -7.82 -30.81 -14.91
CA ASP A 363 -8.53 -29.63 -14.41
C ASP A 363 -7.67 -28.82 -13.42
N HIS A 364 -7.54 -27.51 -13.64
CA HIS A 364 -6.74 -26.59 -12.83
C HIS A 364 -7.12 -25.14 -13.09
N ALA A 365 -6.84 -24.27 -12.11
CA ALA A 365 -6.87 -22.83 -12.35
C ALA A 365 -5.68 -22.43 -13.24
N PHE A 366 -5.91 -21.55 -14.21
CA PHE A 366 -4.87 -21.03 -15.09
C PHE A 366 -4.85 -19.51 -15.10
N GLU A 367 -3.66 -18.92 -14.99
CA GLU A 367 -3.47 -17.48 -15.16
C GLU A 367 -2.35 -17.19 -16.17
N GLU A 368 -2.65 -16.40 -17.20
CA GLU A 368 -1.62 -15.85 -18.08
C GLU A 368 -1.26 -14.45 -17.59
N ILE A 369 0.03 -14.17 -17.45
CA ILE A 369 0.56 -12.95 -16.85
C ILE A 369 1.66 -12.39 -17.76
N LYS A 370 1.38 -11.24 -18.37
CA LYS A 370 2.36 -10.46 -19.12
C LYS A 370 2.99 -9.45 -18.19
N ASN A 371 4.31 -9.45 -18.04
CA ASN A 371 5.01 -8.53 -17.15
C ASN A 371 6.04 -7.69 -17.92
N ARG A 372 6.09 -6.38 -17.63
CA ARG A 372 7.15 -5.51 -18.14
C ARG A 372 8.51 -6.04 -17.68
N VAL A 373 9.40 -6.27 -18.63
CA VAL A 373 10.67 -6.98 -18.40
C VAL A 373 11.57 -6.31 -17.37
N ASN A 374 11.63 -4.97 -17.35
CA ASN A 374 12.48 -4.23 -16.40
C ASN A 374 12.01 -4.42 -14.97
N VAL A 375 10.70 -4.34 -14.70
CA VAL A 375 10.15 -4.56 -13.36
C VAL A 375 10.25 -6.02 -12.96
N MET A 376 9.87 -6.97 -13.83
CA MET A 376 9.92 -8.41 -13.51
C MET A 376 11.34 -8.85 -13.17
N ARG A 377 12.32 -8.46 -13.98
CA ARG A 377 13.72 -8.82 -13.74
C ARG A 377 14.28 -8.13 -12.51
N HIS A 378 13.91 -6.88 -12.24
CA HIS A 378 14.27 -6.21 -10.98
C HIS A 378 13.69 -6.94 -9.75
N VAL A 379 12.42 -7.34 -9.82
CA VAL A 379 11.74 -8.10 -8.75
C VAL A 379 12.45 -9.43 -8.49
N VAL A 380 12.75 -10.19 -9.54
CA VAL A 380 13.45 -11.48 -9.43
C VAL A 380 14.86 -11.31 -8.88
N LEU A 381 15.63 -10.36 -9.43
CA LEU A 381 17.04 -10.16 -9.08
C LEU A 381 17.21 -9.77 -7.61
N ASN A 382 16.32 -8.93 -7.09
CA ASN A 382 16.42 -8.40 -5.73
C ASN A 382 15.57 -9.17 -4.72
N GLY A 383 14.71 -10.10 -5.18
CA GLY A 383 13.75 -10.81 -4.35
C GLY A 383 12.69 -9.86 -3.79
N ARG A 384 12.14 -8.97 -4.62
CA ARG A 384 11.08 -8.04 -4.25
C ARG A 384 9.71 -8.72 -4.20
N LEU A 385 8.72 -8.02 -3.63
CA LEU A 385 7.32 -8.40 -3.67
C LEU A 385 6.77 -8.25 -5.09
N TRP A 386 5.79 -9.08 -5.46
CA TRP A 386 5.07 -8.88 -6.72
C TRP A 386 4.11 -7.69 -6.68
N ASP A 387 4.01 -6.98 -5.55
CA ASP A 387 3.27 -5.70 -5.45
C ASP A 387 3.81 -4.67 -6.44
N ASP A 388 5.12 -4.67 -6.70
CA ASP A 388 5.77 -3.85 -7.75
C ASP A 388 5.20 -4.15 -9.15
N LEU A 389 4.77 -5.39 -9.39
CA LEU A 389 4.12 -5.78 -10.63
C LEU A 389 2.63 -5.48 -10.59
N TYR A 390 1.94 -5.95 -9.56
CA TYR A 390 0.49 -5.97 -9.46
C TYR A 390 -0.11 -4.60 -9.12
N ILE A 391 0.31 -4.03 -7.99
CA ILE A 391 -0.12 -2.70 -7.52
C ILE A 391 0.57 -1.61 -8.35
N GLY A 392 1.81 -1.85 -8.79
CA GLY A 392 2.58 -1.00 -9.69
C GLY A 392 2.19 -1.09 -11.17
N PHE A 393 1.06 -1.74 -11.49
CA PHE A 393 0.46 -1.81 -12.84
C PHE A 393 1.33 -2.34 -13.98
N SER A 394 2.45 -2.97 -13.66
CA SER A 394 3.46 -3.47 -14.60
C SER A 394 3.16 -4.89 -15.12
N ASN A 395 1.89 -5.30 -15.01
CA ASN A 395 1.37 -6.61 -15.44
C ASN A 395 0.08 -6.46 -16.27
N ARG A 396 -0.21 -7.43 -17.14
CA ARG A 396 -1.54 -7.69 -17.71
C ARG A 396 -1.90 -9.16 -17.53
N MET A 397 -3.11 -9.42 -17.06
CA MET A 397 -3.51 -10.76 -16.62
C MET A 397 -4.79 -11.23 -17.31
N SER A 398 -4.87 -12.53 -17.57
CA SER A 398 -6.12 -13.23 -17.85
C SER A 398 -6.23 -14.50 -17.01
N ARG A 399 -7.45 -14.96 -16.76
CA ARG A 399 -7.73 -16.11 -15.88
C ARG A 399 -8.73 -17.06 -16.52
N ASP A 400 -8.51 -18.34 -16.32
CA ASP A 400 -9.36 -19.42 -16.79
C ASP A 400 -9.34 -20.63 -15.83
N PRO A 401 -10.46 -21.01 -15.21
CA PRO A 401 -11.72 -20.26 -15.13
C PRO A 401 -11.57 -18.95 -14.33
N ASP A 402 -12.51 -18.01 -14.52
CA ASP A 402 -12.50 -16.70 -13.86
C ASP A 402 -12.96 -16.79 -12.38
N TYR A 403 -12.16 -17.48 -11.57
CA TYR A 403 -12.29 -17.52 -10.12
C TYR A 403 -11.28 -16.61 -9.43
N PHE A 404 -11.71 -16.06 -8.30
CA PHE A 404 -10.81 -15.34 -7.42
C PHE A 404 -9.90 -16.34 -6.68
N ASN A 405 -8.67 -16.50 -7.18
CA ASN A 405 -7.64 -17.28 -6.51
C ASN A 405 -7.12 -16.46 -5.31
N LEU A 406 -7.86 -16.50 -4.20
CA LEU A 406 -7.51 -15.82 -2.94
C LEU A 406 -6.08 -16.17 -2.52
N ILE A 407 -5.65 -17.42 -2.70
CA ILE A 407 -4.29 -17.86 -2.38
C ILE A 407 -3.27 -17.28 -3.36
N LEU A 408 -3.60 -17.02 -4.64
CA LEU A 408 -2.66 -16.37 -5.54
C LEU A 408 -2.46 -14.89 -5.25
N ILE A 409 -3.51 -14.16 -4.85
CA ILE A 409 -3.31 -12.78 -4.37
C ILE A 409 -2.62 -12.80 -3.01
N LEU A 410 -2.91 -13.78 -2.15
CA LEU A 410 -2.15 -14.05 -0.92
C LEU A 410 -0.74 -14.65 -1.19
N SER A 411 -0.41 -15.06 -2.43
CA SER A 411 0.90 -15.59 -2.86
C SER A 411 1.61 -14.73 -3.91
N GLN A 412 1.00 -13.65 -4.40
CA GLN A 412 1.70 -12.45 -4.89
C GLN A 412 2.62 -11.92 -3.76
N PHE A 413 2.32 -12.31 -2.53
CA PHE A 413 3.22 -12.40 -1.40
C PHE A 413 4.04 -13.72 -1.39
N ILE A 414 5.02 -13.85 -2.29
CA ILE A 414 6.12 -14.82 -2.17
C ILE A 414 6.90 -14.66 -0.84
N SER A 415 6.57 -13.67 -0.02
CA SER A 415 7.12 -13.49 1.33
C SER A 415 6.64 -14.46 2.40
N PHE A 416 5.64 -15.32 2.17
CA PHE A 416 5.15 -16.22 3.23
C PHE A 416 6.19 -17.26 3.70
N PHE A 417 7.22 -17.53 2.89
CA PHE A 417 8.28 -18.50 3.23
C PHE A 417 9.67 -17.90 3.45
N ILE A 418 9.80 -16.56 3.42
CA ILE A 418 11.08 -15.88 3.68
C ILE A 418 11.48 -15.95 5.17
N PHE A 419 10.55 -16.30 6.08
CA PHE A 419 10.83 -16.41 7.50
C PHE A 419 10.96 -17.86 7.97
N LYS A 420 12.21 -18.32 8.04
CA LYS A 420 12.58 -19.55 8.76
C LYS A 420 12.55 -19.28 10.27
N PHE A 421 11.36 -19.18 10.88
CA PHE A 421 11.19 -19.16 12.33
C PHE A 421 10.23 -20.26 12.80
N SER A 422 10.62 -20.90 13.91
CA SER A 422 10.08 -22.10 14.57
C SER A 422 8.71 -22.63 14.12
N THR A 423 8.69 -23.93 13.81
CA THR A 423 7.57 -24.80 13.41
C THR A 423 6.27 -24.71 14.23
N GLU A 424 6.26 -24.04 15.40
CA GLU A 424 5.08 -23.99 16.28
C GLU A 424 4.06 -22.90 15.90
N ARG A 425 4.44 -21.83 15.18
CA ARG A 425 3.48 -20.77 14.78
C ARG A 425 2.65 -21.09 13.53
N ILE A 426 3.07 -22.08 12.74
CA ILE A 426 2.42 -22.52 11.50
C ILE A 426 1.03 -23.13 11.78
N TYR A 427 0.87 -23.83 12.90
CA TYR A 427 -0.39 -24.47 13.27
C TYR A 427 -1.48 -23.48 13.68
N PHE A 428 -1.11 -22.31 14.22
CA PHE A 428 -2.08 -21.31 14.67
C PHE A 428 -2.74 -20.56 13.49
N ILE A 429 -1.98 -20.32 12.42
CA ILE A 429 -2.47 -19.67 11.19
C ILE A 429 -3.39 -20.63 10.42
N LEU A 430 -3.01 -21.90 10.27
CA LEU A 430 -3.88 -22.91 9.64
C LEU A 430 -5.20 -23.09 10.41
N ALA A 431 -5.19 -23.00 11.74
CA ALA A 431 -6.41 -23.05 12.56
C ALA A 431 -7.32 -21.83 12.33
N LEU A 432 -6.76 -20.62 12.20
CA LEU A 432 -7.53 -19.41 11.84
C LEU A 432 -8.09 -19.48 10.41
N PHE A 433 -7.37 -20.11 9.47
CA PHE A 433 -7.83 -20.36 8.11
C PHE A 433 -8.98 -21.38 8.05
N GLN A 434 -8.98 -22.41 8.90
CA GLN A 434 -10.11 -23.33 9.02
C GLN A 434 -11.35 -22.60 9.56
N LEU A 435 -11.17 -21.68 10.51
CA LEU A 435 -12.25 -20.88 11.11
C LEU A 435 -12.87 -19.90 10.11
N THR A 436 -12.06 -19.21 9.30
CA THR A 436 -12.55 -18.29 8.25
C THR A 436 -13.24 -19.04 7.12
N LYS A 437 -12.80 -20.27 6.78
CA LYS A 437 -13.52 -21.13 5.82
C LYS A 437 -14.92 -21.50 6.32
N THR A 438 -15.08 -21.76 7.62
CA THR A 438 -16.39 -22.02 8.24
C THR A 438 -17.27 -20.77 8.24
N ILE A 439 -16.70 -19.59 8.53
CA ILE A 439 -17.44 -18.31 8.53
C ILE A 439 -17.87 -17.90 7.10
N LEU A 440 -16.99 -18.05 6.10
CA LEU A 440 -17.34 -17.75 4.69
C LEU A 440 -18.38 -18.72 4.12
N ASN A 441 -18.39 -19.98 4.58
CA ASN A 441 -19.42 -20.94 4.19
C ASN A 441 -20.78 -20.65 4.82
N SER A 442 -20.84 -20.12 6.05
CA SER A 442 -22.12 -19.72 6.67
C SER A 442 -22.72 -18.44 6.07
N PHE A 443 -21.94 -17.56 5.43
CA PHE A 443 -22.47 -16.45 4.64
C PHE A 443 -23.10 -16.88 3.30
N LYS A 444 -22.64 -17.99 2.70
CA LYS A 444 -23.26 -18.53 1.46
C LYS A 444 -24.66 -19.12 1.69
N THR A 445 -24.96 -19.56 2.91
CA THR A 445 -26.28 -20.15 3.24
C THR A 445 -27.34 -19.09 3.54
N ILE A 446 -26.95 -17.84 3.85
CA ILE A 446 -27.90 -16.75 4.17
C ILE A 446 -28.40 -16.03 2.91
N THR A 447 -27.70 -16.13 1.78
CA THR A 447 -28.09 -15.48 0.51
C THR A 447 -28.96 -16.35 -0.41
N THR A 448 -29.48 -17.47 0.09
CA THR A 448 -30.41 -18.36 -0.65
C THR A 448 -31.80 -18.51 0.00
N LEU A 449 -32.24 -17.50 0.77
CA LEU A 449 -33.64 -17.31 1.15
C LEU A 449 -34.11 -15.89 0.84
#